data_AF-A0A4U9WP96-F1
#
_entry.id   AF-A0A4U9WP96-F1
#
_cell.length_a   1.000
_cell.length_b   1.000
_cell.length_c   1.000
_cell.angle_alpha   90.00
_cell.angle_beta   90.00
_cell.angle_gamma   90.00
#
_symmetry.space_group_name_H-M   'P 1'
#
loop_
_entity.id
_entity.type
_entity.pdbx_description
1 polymer ?
#
loop_
_entity_poly.entity_id
_entity_poly.type
_entity_poly.pdbx_seq_one_letter_code
_entity_poly.pdbx_strand_id
1 'polypeptide(L)'
;MLAEQEKYQFTVTTLFSVEHGIRGNADAGLGDDNHIDKHSGLPIVSLYGRDEDGRSRAHPTEAQLANVDIVIYDLQDVGVRFFTYTISLHHMLESLQKYHKKMMVFDRPNPLGSHVYGPILEEAYISGIGMHPIPMVHGLTSGEFARMITGEGWLTNFNDTHLAGLWQQTPSVAR
;
A
#
# COMPACT_ATOMS: atom_id res chain seq x y z
N MET A 1 -0.56 10.18 -18.16
CA MET A 1 -0.64 11.05 -16.96
C MET A 1 0.21 12.31 -17.14
N LEU A 2 1.54 12.25 -17.07
CA LEU A 2 2.39 13.47 -17.09
C LEU A 2 2.15 14.41 -18.30
N ALA A 3 1.93 13.86 -19.48
CA ALA A 3 1.68 14.65 -20.69
C ALA A 3 0.30 15.34 -20.75
N GLU A 4 -0.65 14.94 -19.90
CA GLU A 4 -2.04 15.42 -19.95
C GLU A 4 -2.37 16.42 -18.82
N GLN A 5 -1.37 16.79 -18.01
CA GLN A 5 -1.52 17.66 -16.83
C GLN A 5 -2.10 19.03 -17.17
N GLU A 6 -1.61 19.68 -18.21
CA GLU A 6 -2.12 20.99 -18.65
C GLU A 6 -3.57 20.91 -19.13
N LYS A 7 -3.90 19.84 -19.86
CA LYS A 7 -5.23 19.66 -20.47
C LYS A 7 -6.32 19.44 -19.43
N TYR A 8 -6.04 18.64 -18.39
CA TYR A 8 -7.02 18.29 -17.36
C TYR A 8 -6.77 19.00 -16.02
N GLN A 9 -5.82 19.95 -15.98
CA GLN A 9 -5.54 20.82 -14.84
C GLN A 9 -5.26 20.06 -13.53
N PHE A 10 -4.30 19.12 -13.60
CA PHE A 10 -3.77 18.43 -12.42
C PHE A 10 -2.24 18.44 -12.42
N THR A 11 -1.65 18.21 -11.26
CA THR A 11 -0.19 18.12 -11.11
C THR A 11 0.18 16.82 -10.42
N VAL A 12 1.10 16.07 -10.99
CA VAL A 12 1.76 14.93 -10.36
C VAL A 12 2.97 15.48 -9.61
N THR A 13 2.94 15.38 -8.28
CA THR A 13 3.96 15.99 -7.42
C THR A 13 4.99 14.97 -6.93
N THR A 14 4.57 13.73 -6.70
CA THR A 14 5.40 12.68 -6.11
C THR A 14 5.03 11.32 -6.72
N LEU A 15 6.04 10.45 -6.88
CA LEU A 15 5.86 9.05 -7.22
C LEU A 15 6.09 8.21 -5.95
N PHE A 16 5.22 7.24 -5.69
CA PHE A 16 5.40 6.28 -4.60
C PHE A 16 5.73 4.92 -5.19
N SER A 17 6.86 4.35 -4.76
CA SER A 17 7.30 3.02 -5.17
C SER A 17 7.04 2.00 -4.07
N VAL A 18 6.77 0.77 -4.49
CA VAL A 18 6.57 -0.40 -3.60
C VAL A 18 7.70 -1.41 -3.82
N GLU A 19 7.52 -2.66 -3.40
CA GLU A 19 8.44 -3.74 -3.74
C GLU A 19 8.70 -3.78 -5.27
N HIS A 20 9.96 -4.02 -5.66
CA HIS A 20 10.50 -3.93 -7.03
C HIS A 20 10.78 -2.52 -7.59
N GLY A 21 10.44 -1.46 -6.83
CA GLY A 21 10.69 -0.07 -7.21
C GLY A 21 9.75 0.44 -8.32
N ILE A 22 9.79 1.75 -8.60
CA ILE A 22 8.81 2.37 -9.52
C ILE A 22 8.90 1.87 -10.98
N ARG A 23 10.07 1.35 -11.38
CA ARG A 23 10.33 0.83 -12.74
C ARG A 23 10.36 -0.69 -12.82
N GLY A 24 10.14 -1.40 -11.70
CA GLY A 24 10.20 -2.87 -11.67
C GLY A 24 11.59 -3.45 -11.94
N ASN A 25 12.64 -2.66 -11.74
CA ASN A 25 14.03 -3.06 -12.02
C ASN A 25 14.76 -3.60 -10.78
N ALA A 26 14.14 -3.54 -9.59
CA ALA A 26 14.72 -4.10 -8.37
C ALA A 26 14.30 -5.56 -8.19
N ASP A 27 15.22 -6.39 -7.69
CA ASP A 27 14.98 -7.82 -7.44
C ASP A 27 13.86 -8.02 -6.39
N ALA A 28 13.30 -9.24 -6.36
CA ALA A 28 12.33 -9.62 -5.34
C ALA A 28 12.91 -9.50 -3.93
N GLY A 29 12.11 -8.97 -3.01
CA GLY A 29 12.57 -8.64 -1.67
C GLY A 29 13.35 -7.32 -1.56
N LEU A 30 13.57 -6.59 -2.66
CA LEU A 30 14.22 -5.28 -2.70
C LEU A 30 13.24 -4.20 -3.22
N GLY A 31 13.49 -2.96 -2.79
CA GLY A 31 12.85 -1.76 -3.33
C GLY A 31 13.89 -0.82 -3.92
N ASP A 32 13.47 0.36 -4.33
CA ASP A 32 14.36 1.50 -4.56
C ASP A 32 14.49 2.35 -3.27
N ASP A 33 15.45 3.27 -3.26
CA ASP A 33 15.55 4.32 -2.24
C ASP A 33 14.85 5.59 -2.72
N ASN A 34 14.70 6.56 -1.82
CA ASN A 34 14.19 7.88 -2.21
C ASN A 34 15.18 8.54 -3.19
N HIS A 35 14.71 8.96 -4.36
CA HIS A 35 15.55 9.59 -5.38
C HIS A 35 14.71 10.42 -6.35
N ILE A 36 15.36 11.13 -7.28
CA ILE A 36 14.67 11.82 -8.37
C ILE A 36 14.58 10.88 -9.58
N ASP A 37 13.36 10.65 -10.07
CA ASP A 37 13.12 9.90 -11.31
C ASP A 37 13.75 10.65 -12.48
N LYS A 38 14.75 10.05 -13.13
CA LYS A 38 15.50 10.69 -14.23
C LYS A 38 14.62 11.05 -15.43
N HIS A 39 13.50 10.35 -15.63
CA HIS A 39 12.63 10.55 -16.79
C HIS A 39 11.62 11.68 -16.57
N SER A 40 10.95 11.71 -15.40
CA SER A 40 9.93 12.70 -15.08
C SER A 40 10.44 13.92 -14.31
N GLY A 41 11.61 13.82 -13.67
CA GLY A 41 12.13 14.84 -12.76
C GLY A 41 11.41 14.90 -11.40
N LEU A 42 10.52 13.94 -11.12
CA LEU A 42 9.73 13.91 -9.90
C LEU A 42 10.46 13.17 -8.77
N PRO A 43 10.21 13.53 -7.50
CA PRO A 43 10.67 12.75 -6.37
C PRO A 43 9.95 11.40 -6.32
N ILE A 44 10.73 10.35 -6.09
CA ILE A 44 10.27 9.01 -5.73
C ILE A 44 10.42 8.85 -4.22
N VAL A 45 9.34 8.42 -3.58
CA VAL A 45 9.29 8.00 -2.19
C VAL A 45 9.11 6.49 -2.13
N SER A 46 10.10 5.79 -1.59
CA SER A 46 10.05 4.35 -1.39
C SER A 46 9.20 3.98 -0.19
N LEU A 47 8.27 3.05 -0.41
CA LEU A 47 7.39 2.50 0.62
C LEU A 47 7.75 1.06 1.00
N TYR A 48 8.95 0.61 0.64
CA TYR A 48 9.39 -0.77 0.87
C TYR A 48 10.65 -0.84 1.73
N GLY A 49 10.71 -1.81 2.63
CA GLY A 49 11.86 -2.04 3.49
C GLY A 49 12.01 -1.03 4.63
N ARG A 50 13.26 -0.71 4.98
CA ARG A 50 13.62 0.20 6.07
C ARG A 50 14.48 1.35 5.58
N ASP A 51 14.40 2.49 6.26
CA ASP A 51 15.31 3.62 6.04
C ASP A 51 16.68 3.40 6.71
N GLU A 52 17.58 4.38 6.56
CA GLU A 52 18.94 4.35 7.11
C GLU A 52 18.96 4.24 8.65
N ASP A 53 17.92 4.71 9.33
CA ASP A 53 17.73 4.63 10.79
C ASP A 53 17.04 3.31 11.21
N GLY A 54 16.78 2.40 10.27
CA GLY A 54 16.14 1.12 10.52
C GLY A 54 14.62 1.21 10.72
N ARG A 55 13.97 2.31 10.36
CA ARG A 55 12.53 2.53 10.51
C ARG A 55 11.79 1.99 9.29
N SER A 56 10.58 1.46 9.50
CA SER A 56 9.76 0.96 8.38
C SER A 56 9.40 2.09 7.43
N ARG A 57 9.54 1.86 6.11
CA ARG A 57 9.12 2.80 5.06
C ARG A 57 7.70 2.58 4.57
N ALA A 58 6.99 1.56 5.09
CA ALA A 58 5.66 1.16 4.61
C ALA A 58 4.62 2.30 4.64
N HIS A 59 4.79 3.28 5.53
CA HIS A 59 3.92 4.43 5.69
C HIS A 59 4.64 5.71 5.23
N PRO A 60 4.11 6.46 4.24
CA PRO A 60 4.61 7.80 3.99
C PRO A 60 4.34 8.71 5.19
N THR A 61 5.28 9.60 5.46
CA THR A 61 5.17 10.65 6.48
C THR A 61 4.25 11.79 6.04
N GLU A 62 3.78 12.60 6.99
CA GLU A 62 3.02 13.82 6.69
C GLU A 62 3.78 14.74 5.73
N ALA A 63 5.09 14.90 5.94
CA ALA A 63 5.96 15.72 5.09
C ALA A 63 6.02 15.20 3.64
N GLN A 64 6.08 13.88 3.45
CA GLN A 64 6.06 13.27 2.10
C GLN A 64 4.71 13.41 1.40
N LEU A 65 3.63 13.63 2.16
CA LEU A 65 2.28 13.86 1.65
C LEU A 65 1.86 15.34 1.66
N ALA A 66 2.75 16.26 2.04
CA ALA A 66 2.40 17.67 2.25
C ALA A 66 1.77 18.31 1.00
N ASN A 67 2.33 18.01 -0.18
CA ASN A 67 1.89 18.53 -1.48
C ASN A 67 1.05 17.51 -2.27
N VAL A 68 0.38 16.59 -1.58
CA VAL A 68 -0.48 15.56 -2.20
C VAL A 68 -1.91 15.75 -1.70
N ASP A 69 -2.85 16.00 -2.62
CA ASP A 69 -4.28 16.06 -2.31
C ASP A 69 -4.93 14.68 -2.41
N ILE A 70 -4.51 13.91 -3.42
CA ILE A 70 -5.02 12.58 -3.75
C ILE A 70 -3.87 11.67 -4.18
N VAL A 71 -3.88 10.43 -3.70
CA VAL A 71 -3.01 9.35 -4.16
C VAL A 71 -3.75 8.50 -5.17
N ILE A 72 -3.13 8.22 -6.31
CA ILE A 72 -3.64 7.27 -7.30
C ILE A 72 -2.93 5.93 -7.09
N TYR A 73 -3.70 4.88 -6.84
CA TYR A 73 -3.21 3.51 -6.84
C TYR A 73 -3.48 2.87 -8.20
N ASP A 74 -2.42 2.61 -8.96
CA ASP A 74 -2.49 2.00 -10.30
C ASP A 74 -1.44 0.90 -10.42
N LEU A 75 -1.65 -0.19 -9.70
CA LEU A 75 -0.77 -1.36 -9.70
C LEU A 75 -1.54 -2.63 -10.08
N GLN A 76 -0.94 -3.47 -10.92
CA GLN A 76 -1.48 -4.77 -11.28
C GLN A 76 -1.11 -5.79 -10.21
N ASP A 77 -2.12 -6.29 -9.49
CA ASP A 77 -1.96 -7.40 -8.56
C ASP A 77 -2.10 -8.77 -9.27
N VAL A 78 -1.83 -9.87 -8.57
CA VAL A 78 -1.89 -11.24 -9.10
C VAL A 78 -2.97 -12.11 -8.42
N GLY A 79 -3.68 -11.59 -7.42
CA GLY A 79 -4.86 -12.23 -6.82
C GLY A 79 -4.57 -13.19 -5.67
N VAL A 80 -3.37 -13.11 -5.07
CA VAL A 80 -2.94 -13.99 -3.96
C VAL A 80 -2.51 -13.18 -2.75
N ARG A 81 -2.83 -13.68 -1.55
CA ARG A 81 -2.60 -13.00 -0.26
C ARG A 81 -1.13 -12.65 0.01
N PHE A 82 -0.20 -13.42 -0.54
CA PHE A 82 1.24 -13.28 -0.30
C PHE A 82 1.96 -12.43 -1.35
N PHE A 83 1.21 -11.77 -2.24
CA PHE A 83 1.75 -10.71 -3.09
C PHE A 83 1.54 -9.36 -2.41
N THR A 84 2.63 -8.65 -2.16
CA THR A 84 2.70 -7.57 -1.15
C THR A 84 2.04 -6.26 -1.58
N TYR A 85 1.55 -6.13 -2.81
CA TYR A 85 0.94 -4.89 -3.30
C TYR A 85 -0.37 -4.55 -2.57
N THR A 86 -1.11 -5.57 -2.11
CA THR A 86 -2.29 -5.40 -1.24
C THR A 86 -1.92 -4.92 0.16
N ILE A 87 -0.73 -5.27 0.65
CA ILE A 87 -0.17 -4.78 1.92
C ILE A 87 0.24 -3.31 1.78
N SER A 88 0.92 -2.95 0.68
CA SER A 88 1.22 -1.54 0.38
C SER A 88 -0.05 -0.69 0.22
N LEU A 89 -1.10 -1.23 -0.40
CA LEU A 89 -2.41 -0.58 -0.48
C LEU A 89 -2.99 -0.31 0.91
N HIS A 90 -2.94 -1.29 1.80
CA HIS A 90 -3.40 -1.15 3.18
C HIS A 90 -2.64 -0.05 3.93
N HIS A 91 -1.31 -0.10 3.94
CA HIS A 91 -0.50 0.89 4.66
C HIS A 91 -0.70 2.31 4.13
N MET A 92 -0.84 2.46 2.81
CA MET A 92 -1.16 3.75 2.21
C MET A 92 -2.56 4.23 2.64
N LEU A 93 -3.59 3.39 2.59
CA LEU A 93 -4.94 3.76 3.06
C LEU A 93 -4.92 4.24 4.52
N GLU A 94 -4.18 3.55 5.38
CA GLU A 94 -4.01 3.90 6.80
C GLU A 94 -3.34 5.27 6.97
N SER A 95 -2.25 5.53 6.25
CA SER A 95 -1.59 6.85 6.25
C SER A 95 -2.49 7.97 5.73
N LEU A 96 -3.26 7.72 4.67
CA LEU A 96 -4.17 8.74 4.11
C LEU A 96 -5.35 9.01 5.04
N GLN A 97 -5.85 8.01 5.77
CA GLN A 97 -6.85 8.21 6.82
C GLN A 97 -6.31 9.14 7.92
N LYS A 98 -5.09 8.87 8.40
CA LYS A 98 -4.43 9.68 9.43
C LYS A 98 -4.25 11.14 9.01
N TYR A 99 -3.75 11.37 7.79
CA TYR A 99 -3.42 12.71 7.30
C TYR A 99 -4.55 13.38 6.50
N HIS A 100 -5.77 12.83 6.59
CA HIS A 100 -6.98 13.35 5.94
C HIS A 100 -6.82 13.58 4.42
N LYS A 101 -6.11 12.66 3.76
CA LYS A 101 -5.90 12.65 2.31
C LYS A 101 -6.84 11.66 1.63
N LYS A 102 -6.97 11.76 0.31
CA LYS A 102 -7.85 10.89 -0.48
C LYS A 102 -7.04 9.87 -1.28
N MET A 103 -7.64 8.71 -1.56
CA MET A 103 -7.14 7.75 -2.53
C MET A 103 -8.13 7.58 -3.67
N MET A 104 -7.63 7.39 -4.88
CA MET A 104 -8.36 6.88 -6.03
C MET A 104 -7.69 5.61 -6.53
N VAL A 105 -8.45 4.52 -6.60
CA VAL A 105 -7.95 3.24 -7.12
C VAL A 105 -8.32 3.16 -8.60
N PHE A 106 -7.31 3.07 -9.46
CA PHE A 106 -7.49 2.68 -10.86
C PHE A 106 -7.57 1.17 -10.90
N ASP A 107 -8.79 0.69 -10.77
CA ASP A 107 -9.03 -0.73 -10.56
C ASP A 107 -8.54 -1.58 -11.75
N ARG A 108 -8.01 -2.76 -11.44
CA ARG A 108 -7.44 -3.68 -12.42
C ARG A 108 -8.02 -5.08 -12.24
N PRO A 109 -8.21 -5.85 -13.33
CA PRO A 109 -8.69 -7.21 -13.23
C PRO A 109 -7.78 -8.07 -12.36
N ASN A 110 -8.38 -8.91 -11.51
CA ASN A 110 -7.67 -9.99 -10.84
C ASN A 110 -7.32 -11.07 -11.88
N PRO A 111 -6.04 -11.42 -12.13
CA PRO A 111 -5.67 -12.43 -13.11
C PRO A 111 -6.21 -13.84 -12.81
N LEU A 112 -6.49 -14.13 -11.54
CA LEU A 112 -7.15 -15.36 -11.09
C LEU A 112 -8.69 -15.23 -11.09
N GLY A 113 -9.23 -14.13 -11.59
CA GLY A 113 -10.66 -13.86 -11.65
C GLY A 113 -11.30 -13.82 -10.27
N SER A 114 -12.54 -14.30 -10.18
CA SER A 114 -13.31 -14.36 -8.93
C SER A 114 -13.14 -15.68 -8.17
N HIS A 115 -12.05 -16.42 -8.41
CA HIS A 115 -11.81 -17.67 -7.70
C HIS A 115 -11.43 -17.39 -6.25
N VAL A 116 -11.97 -18.20 -5.34
CA VAL A 116 -11.64 -18.15 -3.92
C VAL A 116 -11.11 -19.52 -3.52
N TYR A 117 -9.90 -19.58 -2.97
CA TYR A 117 -9.23 -20.84 -2.66
C TYR A 117 -8.23 -20.73 -1.50
N GLY A 118 -8.09 -21.81 -0.74
CA GLY A 118 -7.12 -21.95 0.34
C GLY A 118 -7.63 -21.47 1.71
N PRO A 119 -6.86 -21.73 2.79
CA PRO A 119 -7.26 -21.38 4.14
C PRO A 119 -7.25 -19.86 4.35
N ILE A 120 -8.19 -19.41 5.18
CA ILE A 120 -8.18 -18.06 5.75
C ILE A 120 -6.94 -17.90 6.62
N LEU A 121 -6.34 -16.71 6.61
CA LEU A 121 -5.17 -16.42 7.45
C LEU A 121 -5.59 -16.41 8.94
N GLU A 122 -4.92 -17.24 9.74
CA GLU A 122 -5.08 -17.20 11.19
C GLU A 122 -4.15 -16.14 11.80
N GLU A 123 -4.58 -15.53 12.91
CA GLU A 123 -3.83 -14.44 13.58
C GLU A 123 -2.39 -14.83 13.93
N ALA A 124 -2.16 -16.09 14.30
CA ALA A 124 -0.83 -16.62 14.64
C ALA A 124 0.17 -16.61 13.47
N TYR A 125 -0.30 -16.42 12.24
CA TYR A 125 0.51 -16.42 11.02
C TYR A 125 0.55 -15.07 10.30
N ILE A 126 0.03 -14.01 10.93
CA ILE A 126 0.16 -12.65 10.41
C ILE A 126 1.64 -12.28 10.29
N SER A 127 2.03 -11.76 9.12
CA SER A 127 3.41 -11.42 8.78
C SER A 127 3.48 -10.36 7.67
N GLY A 128 4.69 -9.99 7.25
CA GLY A 128 4.91 -9.03 6.14
C GLY A 128 4.45 -9.49 4.76
N ILE A 129 3.93 -10.71 4.63
CA ILE A 129 3.36 -11.28 3.39
C ILE A 129 1.91 -11.75 3.60
N GLY A 130 1.24 -11.28 4.64
CA GLY A 130 -0.16 -11.58 4.88
C GLY A 130 -0.64 -11.00 6.19
N MET A 131 -1.61 -10.08 6.12
CA MET A 131 -2.13 -9.38 7.30
C MET A 131 -3.65 -9.40 7.43
N HIS A 132 -4.39 -9.70 6.36
CA HIS A 132 -5.84 -9.75 6.37
C HIS A 132 -6.35 -11.19 6.55
N PRO A 133 -7.46 -11.41 7.28
CA PRO A 133 -8.09 -12.72 7.43
C PRO A 133 -8.86 -13.12 6.16
N ILE A 134 -8.12 -13.27 5.05
CA ILE A 134 -8.64 -13.65 3.73
C ILE A 134 -8.03 -14.97 3.27
N PRO A 135 -8.67 -15.70 2.32
CA PRO A 135 -8.11 -16.90 1.71
C PRO A 135 -6.80 -16.66 0.95
N MET A 136 -6.08 -17.72 0.58
CA MET A 136 -4.83 -17.61 -0.19
C MET A 136 -5.05 -16.97 -1.56
N VAL A 137 -6.11 -17.37 -2.26
CA VAL A 137 -6.62 -16.72 -3.48
C VAL A 137 -7.92 -16.03 -3.09
N HIS A 138 -7.95 -14.70 -3.16
CA HIS A 138 -9.03 -13.91 -2.55
C HIS A 138 -10.16 -13.53 -3.52
N GLY A 139 -9.94 -13.61 -4.83
CA GLY A 139 -10.99 -13.40 -5.85
C GLY A 139 -11.50 -11.96 -5.97
N LEU A 140 -10.73 -10.98 -5.48
CA LEU A 140 -11.09 -9.55 -5.49
C LEU A 140 -10.18 -8.76 -6.43
N THR A 141 -10.71 -7.72 -7.06
CA THR A 141 -9.90 -6.66 -7.68
C THR A 141 -9.24 -5.78 -6.61
N SER A 142 -8.29 -4.91 -6.98
CA SER A 142 -7.66 -4.00 -6.02
C SER A 142 -8.64 -2.97 -5.46
N GLY A 143 -9.61 -2.53 -6.27
CA GLY A 143 -10.70 -1.65 -5.85
C GLY A 143 -11.66 -2.31 -4.87
N GLU A 144 -12.06 -3.55 -5.13
CA GLU A 144 -12.88 -4.34 -4.20
C GLU A 144 -12.13 -4.60 -2.89
N PHE A 145 -10.84 -4.92 -2.98
CA PHE A 145 -9.99 -5.13 -1.82
C PHE A 145 -9.84 -3.87 -0.96
N ALA A 146 -9.62 -2.69 -1.57
CA ALA A 146 -9.58 -1.42 -0.85
C ALA A 146 -10.89 -1.12 -0.10
N ARG A 147 -12.03 -1.45 -0.72
CA ARG A 147 -13.35 -1.34 -0.10
C ARG A 147 -13.54 -2.34 1.03
N MET A 148 -13.00 -3.55 0.91
CA MET A 148 -13.04 -4.55 1.98
C MET A 148 -12.20 -4.10 3.18
N ILE A 149 -10.97 -3.62 2.97
CA ILE A 149 -10.11 -3.08 4.04
C ILE A 149 -10.85 -2.01 4.87
N THR A 150 -11.51 -1.08 4.18
CA THR A 150 -12.22 0.04 4.82
C THR A 150 -13.55 -0.41 5.45
N GLY A 151 -14.32 -1.25 4.76
CA GLY A 151 -15.63 -1.72 5.21
C GLY A 151 -15.57 -2.65 6.43
N GLU A 152 -14.53 -3.48 6.52
CA GLU A 152 -14.30 -4.38 7.66
C GLU A 152 -13.61 -3.69 8.84
N GLY A 153 -13.26 -2.40 8.71
CA GLY A 153 -12.60 -1.65 9.78
C GLY A 153 -11.18 -2.12 10.09
N TRP A 154 -10.46 -2.66 9.09
CA TRP A 154 -9.11 -3.19 9.30
C TRP A 154 -8.02 -2.11 9.40
N LEU A 155 -8.33 -0.86 9.04
CA LEU A 155 -7.38 0.24 9.22
C LEU A 155 -7.19 0.49 10.72
N THR A 156 -6.01 0.19 11.22
CA THR A 156 -5.65 0.48 12.60
C THR A 156 -5.14 1.92 12.67
N ASN A 157 -5.29 2.61 13.80
CA ASN A 157 -4.79 3.99 13.88
C ASN A 157 -3.25 3.98 13.98
N PHE A 158 -2.56 3.83 12.84
CA PHE A 158 -1.10 3.81 12.77
C PHE A 158 -0.50 5.04 13.46
N ASN A 159 0.31 4.79 14.48
CA ASN A 159 0.99 5.84 15.23
C ASN A 159 2.48 5.85 14.83
N ASP A 160 2.91 6.95 14.20
CA ASP A 160 4.30 7.13 13.75
C ASP A 160 5.27 7.40 14.91
N THR A 161 4.73 7.71 16.11
CA THR A 161 5.54 7.99 17.31
C THR A 161 6.05 6.73 18.03
N HIS A 162 5.60 5.52 17.63
CA HIS A 162 6.00 4.27 18.27
C HIS A 162 6.48 3.23 17.25
N LEU A 163 7.72 3.36 16.79
CA LEU A 163 8.40 2.36 15.95
C LEU A 163 8.79 1.06 16.67
N ALA A 164 8.30 0.83 17.89
CA ALA A 164 8.60 -0.36 18.69
C ALA A 164 7.35 -1.15 19.17
N GLY A 165 6.13 -0.73 18.81
CA GLY A 165 4.95 -1.15 19.57
C GLY A 165 3.79 -1.86 18.85
N LEU A 166 3.82 -2.04 17.53
CA LEU A 166 2.63 -2.53 16.80
C LEU A 166 2.38 -4.04 16.86
N TRP A 167 2.97 -4.76 17.82
CA TRP A 167 2.74 -6.21 18.00
C TRP A 167 2.15 -6.59 19.36
N GLN A 168 1.61 -5.65 20.15
CA GLN A 168 1.07 -5.97 21.48
C GLN A 168 -0.25 -5.27 21.84
N GLN A 169 -1.24 -5.23 20.94
CA GLN A 169 -2.61 -4.96 21.37
C GLN A 169 -3.64 -5.87 20.69
N THR A 170 -3.77 -7.09 21.21
CA THR A 170 -5.09 -7.66 21.56
C THR A 170 -5.26 -7.49 23.07
N PRO A 171 -6.48 -7.26 23.61
CA PRO A 171 -7.68 -8.09 23.43
C PRO A 171 -8.97 -7.24 23.18
N SER A 172 -10.18 -7.70 22.86
CA SER A 172 -10.92 -8.94 23.11
C SER A 172 -12.19 -8.99 22.22
N VAL A 173 -12.65 -10.21 21.94
CA VAL A 173 -13.99 -10.66 21.50
C VAL A 173 -15.18 -9.69 21.75
N ALA A 174 -16.00 -9.44 20.71
CA ALA A 174 -17.48 -9.59 20.72
C ALA A 174 -18.16 -8.93 19.50
N ARG A 175 -18.61 -9.73 18.53
CA ARG A 175 -20.03 -10.04 18.26
C ARG A 175 -20.15 -11.08 17.15
#